data_AF-A0A1G3LMU5-F1
#
_entry.id   AF-A0A1G3LMU5-F1
#
_cell.length_a   1.000
_cell.length_b   1.000
_cell.length_c   1.000
_cell.angle_alpha   90.00
_cell.angle_beta   90.00
_cell.angle_gamma   90.00
#
_symmetry.space_group_name_H-M   'P 1'
#
loop_
_entity.id
_entity.type
_entity.pdbx_description
1 polymer ?
#
loop_
_entity_poly.entity_id
_entity_poly.type
_entity_poly.pdbx_seq_one_letter_code
_entity_poly.pdbx_strand_id
1 'polypeptide(L)'
;MLVGSRLAADSSLAIVIAGDFNENPDEFERVGRAYPTALMAPDAGPGAWLLISGNREALGSSADSALVAPAPILYCPWDEAGGYSYRYQGERERIDQILLSPGLVSNGACPLSFQAFSAEPPEFVIDAEGTPTGWNTRSGSGYSDHLPIRVRLDIKP
;
A
#
# COMPACT_ATOMS: atom_id res chain seq x y z
N MET A 1 -16.51 8.26 1.20
CA MET A 1 -15.49 7.40 1.84
C MET A 1 -14.90 8.12 3.05
N LEU A 2 -14.75 7.44 4.20
CA LEU A 2 -14.27 8.05 5.46
C LEU A 2 -12.93 8.79 5.28
N VAL A 3 -11.94 8.16 4.64
CA VAL A 3 -10.61 8.73 4.40
C VAL A 3 -10.68 10.04 3.62
N GLY A 4 -11.41 10.05 2.49
CA GLY A 4 -11.60 11.27 1.69
C GLY A 4 -12.23 12.41 2.48
N SER A 5 -13.26 12.11 3.29
CA SER A 5 -13.90 13.15 4.12
C SER A 5 -12.97 13.72 5.20
N ARG A 6 -12.06 12.90 5.75
CA ARG A 6 -11.07 13.35 6.73
C ARG A 6 -9.99 14.22 6.08
N LEU A 7 -9.45 13.79 4.95
CA LEU A 7 -8.43 14.56 4.22
C LEU A 7 -8.96 15.85 3.61
N ALA A 8 -10.25 15.90 3.24
CA ALA A 8 -10.89 17.13 2.81
C ALA A 8 -11.07 18.15 3.96
N ALA A 9 -11.29 17.66 5.18
CA ALA A 9 -11.39 18.51 6.37
C ALA A 9 -10.00 18.96 6.87
N ASP A 10 -9.00 18.09 6.76
CA ASP A 10 -7.62 18.36 7.14
C ASP A 10 -6.66 17.53 6.28
N SER A 11 -6.01 18.20 5.32
CA SER A 11 -5.05 17.58 4.41
C SER A 11 -3.71 17.24 5.06
N SER A 12 -3.47 17.69 6.30
CA SER A 12 -2.25 17.40 7.06
C SER A 12 -2.33 16.07 7.82
N LEU A 13 -3.49 15.41 7.85
CA LEU A 13 -3.66 14.16 8.58
C LEU A 13 -2.71 13.07 8.06
N ALA A 14 -2.02 12.43 9.01
CA ALA A 14 -1.30 11.20 8.78
C ALA A 14 -2.28 10.02 8.79
N ILE A 15 -2.68 9.55 7.61
CA ILE A 15 -3.52 8.35 7.47
C ILE A 15 -2.70 7.23 6.87
N VAL A 16 -2.74 6.08 7.54
CA VAL A 16 -2.20 4.80 7.06
C VAL A 16 -3.37 3.85 6.90
N ILE A 17 -3.49 3.25 5.71
CA ILE A 17 -4.42 2.13 5.46
C ILE A 17 -3.57 0.89 5.28
N ALA A 18 -3.76 -0.11 6.13
CA ALA A 18 -2.97 -1.33 6.09
C ALA A 18 -3.83 -2.58 6.25
N GLY A 19 -3.40 -3.66 5.59
CA GLY A 19 -4.05 -4.97 5.68
C GLY A 19 -3.75 -5.85 4.47
N ASP A 20 -4.38 -7.02 4.46
CA ASP A 20 -4.45 -7.90 3.30
C ASP A 20 -5.58 -7.44 2.37
N PHE A 21 -5.22 -7.01 1.17
CA PHE A 21 -6.14 -6.49 0.17
C PHE A 21 -6.60 -7.57 -0.82
N ASN A 22 -6.04 -8.79 -0.73
CA ASN A 22 -6.30 -9.91 -1.62
C ASN A 22 -6.01 -9.64 -3.11
N GLU A 23 -5.31 -8.56 -3.44
CA GLU A 23 -4.91 -8.21 -4.81
C GLU A 23 -3.60 -7.42 -4.82
N ASN A 24 -2.88 -7.51 -5.94
CA ASN A 24 -1.66 -6.74 -6.14
C ASN A 24 -1.98 -5.28 -6.46
N PRO A 25 -1.03 -4.35 -6.24
CA PRO A 25 -1.21 -2.95 -6.65
C PRO A 25 -1.48 -2.78 -8.15
N ASP A 26 -1.03 -3.72 -8.98
CA ASP A 26 -1.15 -3.75 -10.44
C ASP A 26 -2.18 -4.79 -10.94
N GLU A 27 -3.11 -5.23 -10.07
CA GLU A 27 -4.06 -6.30 -10.40
C GLU A 27 -4.90 -5.97 -11.64
N PHE A 28 -5.31 -4.70 -11.81
CA PHE A 28 -6.07 -4.24 -12.97
C PHE A 28 -5.37 -4.55 -14.30
N GLU A 29 -4.05 -4.34 -14.35
CA GLU A 29 -3.21 -4.69 -15.49
C GLU A 29 -3.05 -6.21 -15.63
N ARG A 30 -2.81 -6.93 -14.52
CA ARG A 30 -2.60 -8.39 -14.51
C ARG A 30 -3.81 -9.17 -15.04
N VAL A 31 -5.02 -8.71 -14.76
CA VAL A 31 -6.27 -9.30 -15.28
C VAL A 31 -6.63 -8.79 -16.70
N GLY A 32 -5.70 -8.10 -17.37
CA GLY A 32 -5.89 -7.60 -18.73
C GLY A 32 -6.95 -6.52 -18.84
N ARG A 33 -7.18 -5.75 -17.76
CA ARG A 33 -8.22 -4.71 -17.67
C ARG A 33 -9.63 -5.23 -17.91
N ALA A 34 -9.87 -6.50 -17.62
CA ALA A 34 -11.15 -7.16 -17.86
C ALA A 34 -12.29 -6.62 -16.97
N TYR A 35 -11.96 -6.14 -15.77
CA TYR A 35 -12.88 -5.56 -14.81
C TYR A 35 -12.15 -4.62 -13.83
N PRO A 36 -12.85 -3.67 -13.16
CA PRO A 36 -12.25 -2.83 -12.12
C PRO A 36 -11.86 -3.65 -10.88
N THR A 37 -10.73 -3.31 -10.28
CA THR A 37 -10.19 -3.89 -9.03
C THR A 37 -10.37 -2.94 -7.86
N ALA A 38 -10.05 -3.37 -6.62
CA ALA A 38 -10.20 -2.51 -5.45
C ALA A 38 -9.16 -1.37 -5.40
N LEU A 39 -8.01 -1.57 -6.03
CA LEU A 39 -6.90 -0.65 -6.23
C LEU A 39 -6.85 -0.26 -7.71
N MET A 40 -6.89 1.04 -7.99
CA MET A 40 -6.91 1.58 -9.35
C MET A 40 -5.93 2.74 -9.50
N ALA A 41 -5.45 2.95 -10.73
CA ALA A 41 -4.57 4.07 -11.07
C ALA A 41 -5.29 5.44 -10.92
N PRO A 42 -4.56 6.55 -10.72
CA PRO A 42 -5.15 7.86 -10.46
C PRO A 42 -6.10 8.39 -11.55
N ASP A 43 -5.92 7.95 -12.79
CA ASP A 43 -6.70 8.33 -13.97
C ASP A 43 -7.91 7.42 -14.24
N ALA A 44 -8.14 6.40 -13.41
CA ALA A 44 -9.28 5.49 -13.53
C ALA A 44 -10.65 6.18 -13.37
N GLY A 45 -10.68 7.40 -12.85
CA GLY A 45 -11.89 8.17 -12.60
C GLY A 45 -12.65 7.72 -11.35
N PRO A 46 -13.90 8.18 -11.17
CA PRO A 46 -14.68 7.90 -9.98
C PRO A 46 -15.22 6.47 -9.97
N GLY A 47 -15.16 5.80 -8.82
CA GLY A 47 -15.75 4.48 -8.62
C GLY A 47 -15.62 3.99 -7.18
N ALA A 48 -15.99 2.72 -6.96
CA ALA A 48 -15.95 2.07 -5.65
C ALA A 48 -14.58 1.39 -5.40
N TRP A 49 -13.50 2.13 -5.63
CA TRP A 49 -12.10 1.69 -5.49
C TRP A 49 -11.27 2.75 -4.76
N LEU A 50 -10.07 2.35 -4.36
CA LEU A 50 -9.01 3.23 -3.87
C LEU A 50 -8.13 3.63 -5.04
N LEU A 51 -7.85 4.93 -5.16
CA LEU A 51 -6.86 5.43 -6.10
C LEU A 51 -5.48 5.36 -5.45
N ILE A 52 -4.54 4.69 -6.10
CA ILE A 52 -3.16 4.55 -5.61
C ILE A 52 -2.13 5.02 -6.64
N SER A 53 -0.97 5.45 -6.15
CA SER A 53 0.18 5.84 -6.97
C SER A 53 1.48 5.40 -6.31
N GLY A 54 2.38 4.79 -7.08
CA GLY A 54 3.78 4.57 -6.70
C GLY A 54 4.66 5.81 -6.86
N ASN A 55 4.13 6.90 -7.45
CA ASN A 55 4.85 8.15 -7.65
C ASN A 55 4.50 9.15 -6.52
N ARG A 56 5.48 9.44 -5.66
CA ARG A 56 5.37 10.41 -4.55
C ARG A 56 5.14 11.85 -5.03
N GLU A 57 5.78 12.24 -6.13
CA GLU A 57 5.77 13.62 -6.65
C GLU A 57 4.40 13.98 -7.22
N ALA A 58 3.72 12.99 -7.83
CA ALA A 58 2.38 13.16 -8.41
C ALA A 58 1.30 13.48 -7.36
N LEU A 59 1.54 13.20 -6.07
CA LEU A 59 0.58 13.40 -4.99
C LEU A 59 0.55 14.85 -4.47
N GLY A 60 1.59 15.64 -4.73
CA GLY A 60 1.68 17.04 -4.28
C GLY A 60 0.94 18.03 -5.17
N SER A 61 0.56 17.64 -6.40
CA SER A 61 0.01 18.54 -7.41
C SER A 61 -1.53 18.50 -7.54
N SER A 62 -2.21 17.63 -6.80
CA SER A 62 -3.65 17.37 -6.93
C SER A 62 -4.56 18.25 -6.05
N ALA A 63 -4.06 19.36 -5.50
CA ALA A 63 -4.80 20.21 -4.56
C ALA A 63 -5.89 21.12 -5.21
N ASP A 64 -5.99 21.19 -6.55
CA ASP A 64 -6.75 22.25 -7.23
C ASP A 64 -8.08 21.85 -7.91
N SER A 65 -8.57 20.61 -7.79
CA SER A 65 -9.85 20.22 -8.44
C SER A 65 -10.99 20.01 -7.43
N ALA A 66 -11.64 21.12 -7.07
CA ALA A 66 -12.70 21.21 -6.05
C ALA A 66 -14.13 21.00 -6.59
N LEU A 67 -14.35 20.13 -7.58
CA LEU A 67 -15.70 19.84 -8.09
C LEU A 67 -15.93 18.33 -8.11
N VAL A 68 -16.61 17.85 -7.06
CA VAL A 68 -16.77 16.44 -6.67
C VAL A 68 -15.43 15.82 -6.29
N ALA A 69 -15.03 15.92 -5.01
CA ALA A 69 -13.73 15.47 -4.55
C ALA A 69 -13.49 14.01 -5.02
N PRO A 70 -12.59 13.77 -6.00
CA PRO A 70 -12.22 12.42 -6.35
C PRO A 70 -11.66 11.74 -5.09
N ALA A 71 -11.82 10.43 -4.98
CA ALA A 71 -11.20 9.69 -3.89
C ALA A 71 -9.72 10.13 -3.76
N PRO A 72 -9.22 10.35 -2.53
CA PRO A 72 -7.84 10.78 -2.37
C PRO A 72 -6.91 9.74 -2.98
N ILE A 73 -5.92 10.20 -3.74
CA ILE A 73 -4.86 9.32 -4.24
C ILE A 73 -3.95 9.00 -3.07
N LEU A 74 -3.75 7.71 -2.79
CA LEU A 74 -2.88 7.22 -1.74
C LEU A 74 -1.55 6.79 -2.32
N TYR A 75 -0.49 6.93 -1.54
CA TYR A 75 0.82 6.43 -1.92
C TYR A 75 0.94 4.93 -1.68
N CYS A 76 1.39 4.19 -2.68
CA CYS A 76 1.72 2.77 -2.61
C CYS A 76 3.24 2.58 -2.73
N PRO A 77 3.94 2.15 -1.68
CA PRO A 77 5.41 2.12 -1.67
C PRO A 77 6.04 0.87 -2.30
N TRP A 78 5.24 -0.05 -2.84
CA TRP A 78 5.72 -1.35 -3.33
C TRP A 78 6.77 -1.24 -4.44
N ASP A 79 6.63 -0.28 -5.35
CA ASP A 79 7.57 -0.08 -6.46
C ASP A 79 8.97 0.31 -5.99
N GLU A 80 9.10 0.94 -4.83
CA GLU A 80 10.41 1.33 -4.28
C GLU A 80 11.12 0.22 -3.53
N ALA A 81 10.38 -0.67 -2.85
CA ALA A 81 10.98 -1.73 -2.06
C ALA A 81 11.19 -3.04 -2.84
N GLY A 82 10.38 -3.29 -3.87
CA GLY A 82 10.32 -4.61 -4.49
C GLY A 82 9.88 -5.69 -3.50
N GLY A 83 10.32 -6.92 -3.72
CA GLY A 83 9.93 -8.05 -2.88
C GLY A 83 8.46 -8.46 -3.06
N TYR A 84 7.94 -9.15 -2.04
CA TYR A 84 6.61 -9.72 -1.99
C TYR A 84 6.20 -9.98 -0.54
N SER A 85 4.90 -10.14 -0.28
CA SER A 85 4.38 -10.45 1.05
C SER A 85 3.73 -11.83 1.14
N TYR A 86 3.32 -12.42 0.02
CA TYR A 86 2.64 -13.70 0.00
C TYR A 86 3.08 -14.58 -1.16
N ARG A 87 3.10 -15.91 -0.98
CA ARG A 87 3.44 -16.85 -2.05
C ARG A 87 2.28 -17.80 -2.33
N TYR A 88 1.74 -17.75 -3.54
CA TYR A 88 0.62 -18.60 -3.95
C TYR A 88 0.94 -19.36 -5.23
N GLN A 89 0.82 -20.69 -5.18
CA GLN A 89 1.10 -21.56 -6.34
C GLN A 89 2.46 -21.29 -7.03
N GLY A 90 3.47 -20.88 -6.25
CA GLY A 90 4.81 -20.55 -6.74
C GLY A 90 5.02 -19.08 -7.09
N GLU A 91 3.93 -18.34 -7.31
CA GLU A 91 3.93 -16.92 -7.63
C GLU A 91 4.12 -16.06 -6.39
N ARG A 92 4.82 -14.94 -6.57
CA ARG A 92 5.11 -13.95 -5.53
C ARG A 92 4.11 -12.81 -5.65
N GLU A 93 3.35 -12.60 -4.58
CA GLU A 93 2.24 -11.65 -4.54
C GLU A 93 2.50 -10.54 -3.52
N ARG A 94 1.97 -9.35 -3.82
CA ARG A 94 2.08 -8.13 -3.02
C ARG A 94 0.71 -7.74 -2.48
N ILE A 95 -0.03 -8.69 -1.90
CA ILE A 95 -1.43 -8.50 -1.47
C ILE A 95 -1.55 -7.76 -0.14
N ASP A 96 -0.49 -7.74 0.67
CA ASP A 96 -0.45 -6.93 1.89
C ASP A 96 -0.07 -5.50 1.53
N GLN A 97 -0.86 -4.52 1.96
CA GLN A 97 -0.65 -3.12 1.64
C GLN A 97 -0.37 -2.29 2.89
N ILE A 98 0.46 -1.26 2.73
CA ILE A 98 0.52 -0.09 3.62
C ILE A 98 0.42 1.14 2.72
N LEU A 99 -0.79 1.67 2.57
CA LEU A 99 -1.08 2.86 1.76
C LEU A 99 -1.03 4.11 2.62
N LEU A 100 -0.38 5.17 2.12
CA LEU A 100 -0.14 6.40 2.89
C LEU A 100 -0.90 7.59 2.29
N SER A 101 -1.50 8.42 3.14
CA SER A 101 -2.06 9.70 2.71
C SER A 101 -1.01 10.63 2.11
N PRO A 102 -1.38 11.54 1.19
CA PRO A 102 -0.47 12.54 0.61
C PRO A 102 0.32 13.34 1.66
N GLY A 103 -0.28 13.66 2.81
CA GLY A 103 0.38 14.38 3.89
C GLY A 103 1.67 13.71 4.40
N LEU A 104 1.72 12.38 4.40
CA LEU A 104 2.89 11.61 4.87
C LEU A 104 4.06 11.64 3.89
N VAL A 105 3.81 11.82 2.59
CA VAL A 105 4.85 11.69 1.54
C VAL A 105 5.18 13.01 0.86
N SER A 106 4.34 14.02 1.05
CA SER A 106 4.59 15.39 0.60
C SER A 106 5.33 16.20 1.66
N ASN A 107 6.02 17.26 1.24
CA ASN A 107 6.64 18.25 2.12
C ASN A 107 5.62 19.21 2.76
N GLY A 108 4.39 18.76 2.99
CA GLY A 108 3.30 19.54 3.58
C GLY A 108 3.36 19.61 5.12
N ALA A 109 2.26 20.12 5.70
CA ALA A 109 2.13 20.41 7.13
C ALA A 109 1.93 19.17 8.03
N CYS A 110 1.90 17.96 7.48
CA CYS A 110 1.78 16.74 8.29
C CYS A 110 2.98 16.63 9.25
N PRO A 111 2.76 16.41 10.56
CA PRO A 111 3.84 16.33 11.55
C PRO A 111 4.67 15.03 11.45
N LEU A 112 4.27 14.12 10.57
CA LEU A 112 5.00 12.90 10.24
C LEU A 112 5.45 12.93 8.78
N SER A 113 6.59 12.31 8.50
CA SER A 113 7.08 12.06 7.13
C SER A 113 7.42 10.60 6.91
N PHE A 114 7.07 10.10 5.74
CA PHE A 114 7.50 8.81 5.24
C PHE A 114 9.01 8.79 5.02
N GLN A 115 9.68 7.82 5.64
CA GLN A 115 11.12 7.63 5.55
C GLN A 115 11.44 6.45 4.63
N ALA A 116 10.84 5.28 4.87
CA ALA A 116 11.08 4.09 4.08
C ALA A 116 9.95 3.06 4.18
N PHE A 117 9.91 2.17 3.19
CA PHE A 117 9.13 0.95 3.19
C PHE A 117 10.07 -0.25 2.98
N SER A 118 9.76 -1.38 3.58
CA SER A 118 10.56 -2.61 3.45
C SER A 118 9.63 -3.83 3.42
N ALA A 119 9.81 -4.65 2.38
CA ALA A 119 9.26 -5.99 2.26
C ALA A 119 10.35 -7.07 2.44
N GLU A 120 11.46 -6.71 3.07
CA GLU A 120 12.55 -7.64 3.37
C GLU A 120 12.19 -8.49 4.59
N PRO A 121 11.99 -9.81 4.43
CA PRO A 121 11.59 -10.66 5.54
C PRO A 121 12.77 -10.89 6.50
N PRO A 122 12.52 -11.05 7.81
CA PRO A 122 13.50 -11.63 8.71
C PRO A 122 13.95 -13.02 8.23
N GLU A 123 15.24 -13.34 8.30
CA GLU A 123 15.76 -14.62 7.79
C GLU A 123 15.08 -15.85 8.40
N PHE A 124 14.66 -15.77 9.67
CA PHE A 124 14.04 -16.89 10.36
C PHE A 124 12.62 -17.22 9.91
N VAL A 125 11.93 -16.36 9.15
CA VAL A 125 10.55 -16.61 8.68
C VAL A 125 10.49 -17.17 7.25
N ILE A 126 11.64 -17.41 6.63
CA ILE A 126 11.74 -17.95 5.26
C ILE A 126 12.61 -19.20 5.21
N ASP A 127 12.37 -20.05 4.21
CA ASP A 127 13.25 -21.16 3.86
C ASP A 127 14.42 -20.73 2.96
N ALA A 128 15.23 -21.70 2.53
CA ALA A 128 16.40 -21.46 1.67
C ALA A 128 16.04 -20.91 0.29
N GLU A 129 14.81 -21.17 -0.18
CA GLU A 129 14.25 -20.68 -1.43
C GLU A 129 13.56 -19.31 -1.27
N GLY A 130 13.57 -18.77 -0.04
CA GLY A 130 12.97 -17.52 0.34
C GLY A 130 11.46 -17.59 0.53
N THR A 131 10.85 -18.78 0.62
CA THR A 131 9.40 -19.01 0.80
C THR A 131 9.00 -18.82 2.26
N PRO A 132 7.83 -18.25 2.56
CA PRO A 132 7.37 -18.11 3.94
C PRO A 132 7.25 -19.47 4.65
N THR A 133 7.80 -19.55 5.85
CA THR A 133 7.64 -20.73 6.71
C THR A 133 6.27 -20.66 7.39
N GLY A 134 5.23 -21.09 6.67
CA GLY A 134 3.83 -21.06 7.10
C GLY A 134 3.54 -21.82 8.39
N TRP A 135 2.59 -21.32 9.18
CA TRP A 135 2.17 -21.98 10.42
C TRP A 135 1.53 -23.34 10.13
N ASN A 136 2.05 -24.38 10.77
CA ASN A 136 1.51 -25.73 10.71
C ASN A 136 0.93 -26.12 12.07
N THR A 137 -0.39 -26.26 12.12
CA THR A 137 -1.15 -26.61 13.33
C THR A 137 -0.86 -28.01 13.86
N ARG A 138 -0.41 -28.95 13.01
CA ARG A 138 -0.10 -30.32 13.43
C ARG A 138 1.25 -30.43 14.12
N SER A 139 2.26 -29.72 13.62
CA SER A 139 3.60 -29.70 14.22
C SER A 139 3.78 -28.58 15.25
N GLY A 140 2.89 -27.59 15.29
CA GLY A 140 3.02 -26.41 16.15
C GLY A 140 4.24 -25.57 15.79
N SER A 141 4.61 -25.55 14.51
CA SER A 141 5.83 -24.91 14.01
C SER A 141 5.55 -23.99 12.83
N GLY A 142 6.50 -23.09 12.54
CA GLY A 142 6.37 -22.05 11.53
C GLY A 142 5.88 -20.74 12.13
N TYR A 143 5.53 -19.79 11.26
CA TYR A 143 5.19 -18.42 11.66
C TYR A 143 3.91 -17.93 10.99
N SER A 144 3.98 -17.73 9.68
CA SER A 144 2.93 -17.13 8.86
C SER A 144 3.21 -17.44 7.41
N ASP A 145 2.16 -17.66 6.62
CA ASP A 145 2.24 -17.74 5.16
C ASP A 145 2.35 -16.35 4.50
N HIS A 146 2.14 -15.28 5.27
CA HIS A 146 2.45 -13.90 4.91
C HIS A 146 3.75 -13.42 5.54
N LEU A 147 4.58 -12.72 4.76
CA LEU A 147 5.79 -12.04 5.20
C LEU A 147 5.46 -10.63 5.72
N PRO A 148 6.16 -10.16 6.77
CA PRO A 148 5.92 -8.83 7.31
C PRO A 148 6.40 -7.75 6.33
N ILE A 149 5.56 -6.74 6.14
CA ILE A 149 5.92 -5.47 5.50
C ILE A 149 5.99 -4.35 6.55
N ARG A 150 6.85 -3.36 6.33
CA ARG A 150 7.13 -2.32 7.32
C ARG A 150 7.17 -0.95 6.67
N VAL A 151 6.61 0.05 7.37
CA VAL A 151 6.82 1.46 7.08
C VAL A 151 7.59 2.11 8.23
N ARG A 152 8.55 2.98 7.91
CA ARG A 152 9.20 3.88 8.87
C ARG A 152 8.71 5.29 8.63
N LEU A 153 8.26 5.93 9.70
CA LEU A 153 7.84 7.34 9.73
C LEU A 153 8.73 8.09 10.72
N ASP A 154 9.08 9.32 10.37
CA ASP A 154 9.79 10.24 11.26
C ASP A 154 8.86 11.35 11.74
N ILE A 155 9.11 11.85 12.95
CA ILE A 155 8.47 13.07 13.45
C ILE A 155 9.20 14.27 12.85
N LYS A 156 8.46 15.16 12.18
CA LYS A 156 9.01 16.42 11.70
C LYS A 156 9.26 17.37 12.89
N PRO A 157 10.39 18.08 12.90
CA PRO A 157 10.74 19.03 13.96
C PRO A 157 9.77 20.21 14.06
#